data_AF-A0A8H7RGL9-F1
#
_entry.id   AF-A0A8H7RGL9-F1
#
_cell.length_a   1.000
_cell.length_b   1.000
_cell.length_c   1.000
_cell.angle_alpha   90.00
_cell.angle_beta   90.00
_cell.angle_gamma   90.00
#
_symmetry.space_group_name_H-M   'P 1'
#
loop_
_entity.id
_entity.type
_entity.pdbx_description
1 polymer ?
#
loop_
_entity_poly.entity_id
_entity_poly.type
_entity_poly.pdbx_seq_one_letter_code
_entity_poly.pdbx_strand_id
1 'polypeptide(L)'
;MFSYEVFQCEEFIAFTEELNHAINSTTPPAEVEIQCVAPEINSRISDLALQIQSLYRASGSHNTISNEIIEAISSNVVKKMEEKFSNSLGIYMQPSLCINPTDNVVVNTTASARRRGREDEEDNPRKRYKLSRDLPNVNSLWKEWSVGLAQGKPRINSLNEEYGSKWRQDSKERKYYSKRLVIINEIRKISEERSISLEDAAQAVENERISLQGCSLDKLSKVINSRNKQQ
;
A
#
# COMPACT_ATOMS: atom_id res chain seq x y z
N MET A 1 -53.81 31.35 5.50
CA MET A 1 -53.87 32.10 4.22
C MET A 1 -55.20 31.91 3.49
N PHE A 2 -55.93 30.79 3.67
CA PHE A 2 -57.22 30.50 3.02
C PHE A 2 -58.45 30.58 3.94
N SER A 3 -58.44 31.50 4.91
CA SER A 3 -59.48 31.56 5.96
C SER A 3 -60.66 32.48 5.62
N TYR A 4 -60.67 33.06 4.41
CA TYR A 4 -61.71 33.98 3.96
C TYR A 4 -62.88 33.22 3.30
N GLU A 5 -64.12 33.69 3.49
CA GLU A 5 -65.34 33.05 3.00
C GLU A 5 -65.36 32.80 1.49
N VAL A 6 -64.67 33.66 0.71
CA VAL A 6 -64.53 33.49 -0.75
C VAL A 6 -63.86 32.17 -1.15
N PHE A 7 -63.03 31.59 -0.27
CA PHE A 7 -62.36 30.30 -0.50
C PHE A 7 -63.17 29.11 0.04
N GLN A 8 -64.35 29.35 0.61
CA GLN A 8 -65.28 28.32 1.07
C GLN A 8 -66.52 28.21 0.16
N CYS A 9 -66.57 29.01 -0.91
CA CYS A 9 -67.61 28.90 -1.93
C CYS A 9 -67.51 27.54 -2.64
N GLU A 10 -68.67 26.96 -2.93
CA GLU A 10 -68.80 25.64 -3.56
C GLU A 10 -68.02 25.55 -4.88
N GLU A 11 -68.05 26.61 -5.70
CA GLU A 11 -67.31 26.69 -6.96
C GLU A 11 -65.78 26.64 -6.75
N PHE A 12 -65.27 27.29 -5.71
CA PHE A 12 -63.84 27.28 -5.40
C PHE A 12 -63.41 25.92 -4.85
N ILE A 13 -64.22 25.33 -3.96
CA ILE A 13 -63.95 23.99 -3.41
C ILE A 13 -63.93 22.96 -4.55
N ALA A 14 -64.96 22.94 -5.40
CA ALA A 14 -65.03 22.04 -6.55
C ALA A 14 -63.83 22.20 -7.50
N PHE A 15 -63.43 23.44 -7.80
CA PHE A 15 -62.24 23.72 -8.59
C PHE A 15 -60.95 23.20 -7.93
N THR A 16 -60.79 23.38 -6.62
CA THR A 16 -59.61 22.86 -5.91
C THR A 16 -59.58 21.34 -5.85
N GLU A 17 -60.72 20.69 -5.75
CA GLU A 17 -60.83 19.23 -5.80
C GLU A 17 -60.48 18.70 -7.19
N GLU A 18 -60.99 19.33 -8.25
CA GLU A 18 -60.65 18.99 -9.63
C GLU A 18 -59.15 19.19 -9.92
N LEU A 19 -58.57 20.30 -9.46
CA LEU A 19 -57.15 20.60 -9.63
C LEU A 19 -56.28 19.61 -8.86
N ASN A 20 -56.64 19.27 -7.62
CA ASN A 20 -55.94 18.24 -6.85
C ASN A 20 -56.06 16.86 -7.50
N HIS A 21 -57.22 16.51 -8.06
CA HIS A 21 -57.39 15.26 -8.80
C HIS A 21 -56.53 15.22 -10.07
N ALA A 22 -56.45 16.33 -10.82
CA ALA A 22 -55.62 16.45 -12.01
C ALA A 22 -54.12 16.36 -11.68
N ILE A 23 -53.67 17.00 -10.60
CA ILE A 23 -52.28 16.89 -10.12
C ILE A 23 -51.95 15.45 -9.70
N ASN A 24 -52.85 14.81 -8.94
CA ASN A 24 -52.60 13.46 -8.42
C ASN A 24 -52.73 12.36 -9.50
N SER A 25 -53.38 12.64 -10.62
CA SER A 25 -53.50 11.71 -11.77
C SER A 25 -52.41 11.91 -12.82
N THR A 26 -51.65 13.01 -12.76
CA THR A 26 -50.58 13.31 -13.70
C THR A 26 -49.24 13.05 -13.03
N THR A 27 -48.60 11.92 -13.36
CA THR A 27 -47.21 11.68 -12.94
C THR A 27 -46.34 12.82 -13.51
N PRO A 28 -45.59 13.55 -12.66
CA PRO A 28 -44.74 14.63 -13.12
C PRO A 28 -43.78 14.14 -14.22
N PRO A 29 -43.49 14.93 -15.27
CA PRO A 29 -42.61 14.50 -16.36
C PRO A 29 -41.24 13.98 -15.89
N ALA A 30 -40.69 14.55 -14.82
CA ALA A 30 -39.45 14.12 -14.19
C ALA A 30 -39.57 12.74 -13.50
N GLU A 31 -40.73 12.40 -12.95
CA GLU A 31 -40.97 11.10 -12.30
C GLU A 31 -41.13 9.99 -13.34
N VAL A 32 -41.75 10.28 -14.48
CA VAL A 32 -41.80 9.38 -15.65
C VAL A 32 -40.38 9.11 -16.17
N GLU A 33 -39.56 10.16 -16.30
CA GLU A 33 -38.17 10.03 -16.73
C GLU A 33 -37.34 9.18 -15.77
N ILE A 34 -37.48 9.38 -14.45
CA ILE A 34 -36.83 8.56 -13.43
C ILE A 34 -37.29 7.10 -13.52
N GLN A 35 -38.59 6.87 -13.69
CA GLN A 35 -39.16 5.52 -13.77
C GLN A 35 -38.75 4.78 -15.05
N CYS A 36 -38.49 5.49 -16.14
CA CYS A 36 -37.94 4.92 -17.36
C CYS A 36 -36.45 4.60 -17.25
N VAL A 37 -35.67 5.40 -16.52
CA VAL A 37 -34.21 5.24 -16.45
C VAL A 37 -33.79 4.26 -15.35
N ALA A 38 -34.57 4.13 -14.26
CA ALA A 38 -34.26 3.22 -13.15
C ALA A 38 -34.06 1.74 -13.54
N PRO A 39 -34.89 1.13 -14.43
CA PRO A 39 -34.68 -0.24 -14.89
C PRO A 39 -33.36 -0.43 -15.62
N GLU A 40 -32.97 0.54 -16.45
CA GLU A 40 -31.70 0.47 -17.19
C GLU A 40 -30.49 0.62 -16.26
N ILE A 41 -30.57 1.51 -15.27
CA ILE A 41 -29.54 1.62 -14.23
C ILE A 41 -29.40 0.29 -13.48
N ASN A 42 -30.52 -0.32 -13.06
CA ASN A 42 -30.49 -1.61 -12.34
C ASN A 42 -29.91 -2.75 -13.20
N SER A 43 -30.20 -2.75 -14.51
CA SER A 43 -29.58 -3.69 -15.45
C SER A 43 -28.07 -3.51 -15.51
N ARG A 44 -27.60 -2.26 -15.69
CA ARG A 44 -26.16 -1.95 -15.76
C ARG A 44 -25.42 -2.30 -14.46
N ILE A 45 -26.04 -2.04 -13.30
CA ILE A 45 -25.48 -2.42 -11.98
C ILE A 45 -25.34 -3.94 -11.88
N SER A 46 -26.34 -4.68 -12.34
CA SER A 46 -26.35 -6.14 -12.32
C SER A 46 -25.27 -6.72 -13.25
N ASP A 47 -25.11 -6.17 -14.46
CA ASP A 47 -24.07 -6.57 -15.41
C ASP A 47 -22.66 -6.32 -14.85
N LEU A 48 -22.46 -5.16 -14.21
CA LEU A 48 -21.19 -4.85 -13.53
C LEU A 48 -20.92 -5.83 -12.39
N ALA A 49 -21.93 -6.19 -11.60
CA ALA A 49 -21.78 -7.17 -10.52
C ALA A 49 -21.34 -8.54 -11.07
N LEU A 50 -21.91 -8.99 -12.19
CA LEU A 50 -21.52 -10.22 -12.86
C LEU A 50 -20.10 -10.16 -13.44
N GLN A 51 -19.70 -9.03 -14.03
CA GLN A 51 -18.33 -8.83 -14.52
C GLN A 51 -17.31 -8.86 -13.37
N ILE A 52 -17.61 -8.20 -12.25
CA ILE A 52 -16.76 -8.24 -11.07
C ILE A 52 -16.63 -9.68 -10.56
N GLN A 53 -17.75 -10.41 -10.47
CA GLN A 53 -17.74 -11.80 -10.01
C GLN A 53 -16.95 -12.73 -10.94
N SER A 54 -17.05 -12.53 -12.26
CA SER A 54 -16.28 -13.32 -13.24
C SER A 54 -14.78 -13.05 -13.14
N LEU A 55 -14.38 -11.79 -12.94
CA LEU A 55 -12.98 -11.41 -12.68
C LEU A 55 -12.44 -12.03 -11.39
N TYR A 56 -13.23 -12.06 -10.30
CA TYR A 56 -12.83 -12.74 -9.07
C TYR A 56 -12.64 -14.25 -9.27
N ARG A 57 -13.53 -14.91 -10.03
CA ARG A 57 -13.39 -16.34 -10.36
C ARG A 57 -12.16 -16.61 -11.23
N ALA A 58 -11.89 -15.76 -12.23
CA ALA A 58 -10.70 -15.86 -13.07
C ALA A 58 -9.40 -15.62 -12.27
N SER A 59 -9.42 -14.70 -11.31
CA SER A 59 -8.28 -14.38 -10.43
C SER A 59 -8.00 -15.49 -9.41
N GLY A 60 -9.03 -16.24 -8.98
CA GLY A 60 -8.88 -17.42 -8.13
C GLY A 60 -8.07 -18.55 -8.78
N SER A 61 -8.01 -18.59 -10.13
CA SER A 61 -7.27 -19.61 -10.89
C SER A 61 -5.78 -19.29 -11.08
N HIS A 62 -5.32 -18.08 -10.70
CA HIS A 62 -3.90 -17.68 -10.78
C HIS A 62 -3.15 -17.82 -9.45
N ASN A 63 -3.87 -18.04 -8.34
CA ASN A 63 -3.28 -18.36 -7.03
C ASN A 63 -3.00 -19.87 -6.84
N THR A 64 -3.43 -20.71 -7.78
CA THR A 64 -2.93 -22.07 -7.97
C THR A 64 -1.59 -22.05 -8.72
N ILE A 65 -0.60 -21.30 -8.21
CA ILE A 65 0.77 -21.78 -8.32
C ILE A 65 0.78 -23.01 -7.42
N SER A 66 0.59 -24.15 -8.07
CA SER A 66 0.00 -25.36 -7.53
C SER A 66 0.57 -25.74 -6.17
N ASN A 67 -0.32 -26.09 -5.23
CA ASN A 67 0.08 -26.82 -4.02
C ASN A 67 0.95 -28.05 -4.36
N GLU A 68 0.80 -28.58 -5.56
CA GLU A 68 1.65 -29.60 -6.19
C GLU A 68 3.12 -29.16 -6.40
N ILE A 69 3.36 -27.90 -6.80
CA ILE A 69 4.71 -27.30 -6.90
C ILE A 69 5.28 -27.06 -5.50
N ILE A 70 4.44 -26.59 -4.55
CA ILE A 70 4.85 -26.39 -3.16
C ILE A 70 5.18 -27.73 -2.48
N GLU A 71 4.40 -28.78 -2.72
CA GLU A 71 4.63 -30.18 -2.31
C GLU A 71 5.91 -30.72 -2.95
N ALA A 72 6.11 -30.53 -4.27
CA ALA A 72 7.30 -30.99 -4.97
C ALA A 72 8.58 -30.30 -4.47
N ILE A 73 8.52 -29.00 -4.18
CA ILE A 73 9.64 -28.26 -3.58
C ILE A 73 9.89 -28.76 -2.15
N SER A 74 8.84 -28.95 -1.36
CA SER A 74 8.95 -29.42 0.03
C SER A 74 9.55 -30.83 0.09
N SER A 75 9.10 -31.75 -0.77
CA SER A 75 9.64 -33.11 -0.88
C SER A 75 11.12 -33.11 -1.30
N ASN A 76 11.51 -32.26 -2.25
CA ASN A 76 12.91 -32.14 -2.67
C ASN A 76 13.81 -31.55 -1.58
N VAL A 77 13.32 -30.61 -0.75
CA VAL A 77 14.08 -30.06 0.38
C VAL A 77 14.31 -31.13 1.46
N VAL A 78 13.29 -31.94 1.78
CA VAL A 78 13.41 -33.03 2.77
C VAL A 78 14.40 -34.10 2.30
N LYS A 79 14.30 -34.59 1.05
CA LYS A 79 15.25 -35.58 0.51
C LYS A 79 16.70 -35.07 0.51
N LYS A 80 16.91 -33.79 0.16
CA LYS A 80 18.24 -33.17 0.14
C LYS A 80 18.80 -32.93 1.55
N MET A 81 17.94 -32.85 2.56
CA MET A 81 18.33 -32.82 3.97
C MET A 81 18.72 -34.23 4.45
N GLU A 82 17.95 -35.25 4.10
CA GLU A 82 18.23 -36.65 4.44
C GLU A 82 19.54 -37.18 3.81
N GLU A 83 19.84 -36.82 2.56
CA GLU A 83 21.13 -37.16 1.92
C GLU A 83 22.33 -36.50 2.63
N LYS A 84 22.15 -35.27 3.14
CA LYS A 84 23.22 -34.55 3.87
C LYS A 84 23.40 -35.05 5.28
N PHE A 85 22.33 -35.49 5.95
CA PHE A 85 22.41 -36.08 7.29
C PHE A 85 22.99 -37.50 7.26
N SER A 86 22.72 -38.27 6.21
CA SER A 86 23.29 -39.62 6.03
C SER A 86 24.80 -39.59 5.78
N ASN A 87 25.33 -38.51 5.18
CA ASN A 87 26.77 -38.33 4.98
C ASN A 87 27.52 -37.77 6.21
N SER A 88 26.83 -37.40 7.30
CA SER A 88 27.45 -36.77 8.48
C SER A 88 27.49 -37.68 9.72
N LEU A 89 27.08 -38.95 9.62
CA LEU A 89 26.99 -39.89 10.76
C LEU A 89 28.03 -41.02 10.75
N GLY A 90 29.12 -40.85 10.01
CA GLY A 90 30.35 -41.62 10.20
C GLY A 90 31.44 -40.72 10.76
N ILE A 91 31.52 -40.56 12.08
CA ILE A 91 32.75 -40.46 12.90
C ILE A 91 32.37 -40.09 14.35
N TYR A 92 32.59 -41.08 15.23
CA TYR A 92 32.87 -41.06 16.67
C TYR A 92 31.86 -40.56 17.71
N MET A 93 31.44 -41.53 18.54
CA MET A 93 30.94 -41.42 19.90
C MET A 93 31.97 -40.80 20.87
N GLN A 94 31.51 -40.00 21.85
CA GLN A 94 31.42 -40.38 23.28
C GLN A 94 30.79 -39.23 24.12
N PRO A 95 30.18 -39.54 25.28
CA PRO A 95 29.23 -38.67 25.98
C PRO A 95 29.86 -37.95 27.19
N SER A 96 29.29 -36.81 27.59
CA SER A 96 29.50 -36.25 28.93
C SER A 96 28.27 -35.47 29.39
N LEU A 97 27.72 -35.93 30.51
CA LEU A 97 26.56 -35.39 31.24
C LEU A 97 26.97 -34.23 32.16
N CYS A 98 26.15 -33.17 32.25
CA CYS A 98 25.63 -32.53 33.49
C CYS A 98 24.86 -31.24 33.12
N ILE A 99 23.53 -31.14 33.32
CA ILE A 99 22.79 -30.71 34.53
C ILE A 99 23.04 -29.23 34.91
N ASN A 100 21.98 -28.39 34.79
CA ASN A 100 21.84 -26.98 35.26
C ASN A 100 21.78 -26.92 36.83
N PRO A 101 21.51 -25.80 37.59
CA PRO A 101 21.18 -24.40 37.26
C PRO A 101 21.75 -23.28 38.22
N THR A 102 21.45 -22.01 37.87
CA THR A 102 21.18 -20.79 38.70
C THR A 102 22.12 -20.22 39.78
N ASP A 103 22.22 -18.87 39.68
CA ASP A 103 22.19 -17.84 40.74
C ASP A 103 23.47 -17.16 41.31
N ASN A 104 23.39 -15.83 41.16
CA ASN A 104 23.73 -14.75 42.10
C ASN A 104 25.13 -14.08 42.14
N VAL A 105 25.09 -12.81 41.68
CA VAL A 105 25.40 -11.55 42.42
C VAL A 105 26.77 -11.40 43.10
N VAL A 106 27.51 -10.34 42.73
CA VAL A 106 27.93 -9.18 43.57
C VAL A 106 28.90 -8.30 42.74
N VAL A 107 28.44 -7.15 42.24
CA VAL A 107 28.75 -5.75 42.66
C VAL A 107 30.23 -5.37 42.81
N ASN A 108 30.67 -4.33 42.07
CA ASN A 108 31.29 -3.08 42.57
C ASN A 108 32.23 -2.46 41.48
N THR A 109 32.51 -1.17 41.34
CA THR A 109 31.97 0.12 41.80
C THR A 109 32.82 1.22 41.10
N THR A 110 32.19 2.35 40.76
CA THR A 110 32.75 3.71 40.56
C THR A 110 33.82 4.01 39.48
N ALA A 111 33.53 4.99 38.62
CA ALA A 111 34.18 6.31 38.71
C ALA A 111 33.38 7.38 37.94
N SER A 112 33.23 8.53 38.60
CA SER A 112 32.45 9.71 38.24
C SER A 112 33.24 10.68 37.37
N ALA A 113 32.63 11.24 36.33
CA ALA A 113 33.04 12.54 35.77
C ALA A 113 31.91 13.26 35.01
N ARG A 114 31.28 14.20 35.74
CA ARG A 114 30.78 15.51 35.31
C ARG A 114 29.65 15.59 34.27
N ARG A 115 28.47 15.85 34.84
CA ARG A 115 27.27 16.46 34.27
C ARG A 115 27.59 17.69 33.40
N ARG A 116 27.03 17.72 32.19
CA ARG A 116 26.55 18.96 31.58
C ARG A 116 25.10 18.68 31.20
N GLY A 117 24.19 19.50 31.73
CA GLY A 117 22.75 19.30 31.65
C GLY A 117 22.32 19.04 30.21
N ARG A 118 21.74 17.86 29.98
CA ARG A 118 20.95 17.60 28.79
C ARG A 118 19.54 17.95 29.21
N GLU A 119 19.18 19.20 28.95
CA GLU A 119 17.78 19.62 28.88
C GLU A 119 17.02 18.58 28.06
N ASP A 120 15.85 18.22 28.56
CA ASP A 120 14.98 17.18 28.05
C ASP A 120 14.87 17.27 26.51
N GLU A 121 15.55 16.36 25.79
CA GLU A 121 15.25 16.12 24.38
C GLU A 121 13.89 15.43 24.32
N GLU A 122 12.88 16.28 24.41
CA GLU A 122 11.52 16.01 23.99
C GLU A 122 11.55 15.17 22.70
N ASP A 123 10.79 14.09 22.72
CA ASP A 123 10.72 13.03 21.71
C ASP A 123 10.60 13.61 20.29
N ASN A 124 11.74 13.91 19.67
CA ASN A 124 11.75 14.62 18.41
C ASN A 124 11.56 13.60 17.27
N PRO A 125 10.37 13.49 16.65
CA PRO A 125 10.12 12.51 15.58
C PRO A 125 11.09 12.68 14.41
N ARG A 126 11.72 13.86 14.29
CA ARG A 126 12.81 14.20 13.34
C ARG A 126 14.00 13.24 13.37
N LYS A 127 14.30 12.63 14.53
CA LYS A 127 15.47 11.75 14.70
C LYS A 127 15.16 10.26 14.53
N ARG A 128 13.88 9.88 14.37
CA ARG A 128 13.46 8.46 14.39
C ARG A 128 12.99 7.92 13.05
N TYR A 129 12.66 8.76 12.06
CA TYR A 129 12.14 8.21 10.80
C TYR A 129 13.23 7.42 10.07
N LYS A 130 12.91 6.16 9.77
CA LYS A 130 13.74 5.25 8.98
C LYS A 130 12.95 4.82 7.76
N LEU A 131 13.61 4.85 6.61
CA LEU A 131 13.03 4.33 5.38
C LEU A 131 12.69 2.85 5.55
N SER A 132 11.50 2.45 5.08
CA SER A 132 11.07 1.05 5.11
C SER A 132 12.07 0.17 4.38
N ARG A 133 12.46 -0.98 4.92
CA ARG A 133 13.41 -1.91 4.27
C ARG A 133 12.71 -2.99 3.44
N ASP A 134 11.42 -3.15 3.68
CA ASP A 134 10.60 -4.25 3.18
C ASP A 134 9.64 -3.76 2.11
N LEU A 135 10.17 -3.07 1.10
CA LEU A 135 9.37 -2.64 -0.06
C LEU A 135 9.57 -3.62 -1.22
N PRO A 136 8.52 -4.36 -1.64
CA PRO A 136 8.66 -5.44 -2.61
C PRO A 136 8.81 -4.96 -4.06
N ASN A 137 8.32 -3.76 -4.38
CA ASN A 137 8.24 -3.26 -5.76
C ASN A 137 8.32 -1.73 -5.83
N VAL A 138 8.47 -1.20 -7.05
CA VAL A 138 8.58 0.23 -7.32
C VAL A 138 7.31 0.99 -6.95
N ASN A 139 6.13 0.39 -7.13
CA ASN A 139 4.86 0.99 -6.71
C ASN A 139 4.80 1.26 -5.20
N SER A 140 5.27 0.31 -4.38
CA SER A 140 5.35 0.47 -2.93
C SER A 140 6.34 1.57 -2.52
N LEU A 141 7.44 1.70 -3.27
CA LEU A 141 8.40 2.79 -3.12
C LEU A 141 7.79 4.15 -3.46
N TRP A 142 7.07 4.25 -4.58
CA TRP A 142 6.35 5.47 -4.96
C TRP A 142 5.31 5.84 -3.90
N LYS A 143 4.56 4.86 -3.40
CA LYS A 143 3.57 5.07 -2.35
C LYS A 143 4.18 5.63 -1.06
N GLU A 144 5.30 5.07 -0.58
CA GLU A 144 6.03 5.63 0.58
C GLU A 144 6.47 7.08 0.32
N TRP A 145 6.82 7.41 -0.93
CA TRP A 145 7.25 8.74 -1.31
C TRP A 145 6.11 9.78 -1.33
N SER A 146 4.99 9.45 -1.98
CA SER A 146 3.91 10.39 -2.31
C SER A 146 2.81 10.45 -1.25
N VAL A 147 2.41 9.31 -0.70
CA VAL A 147 1.29 9.19 0.25
C VAL A 147 1.78 8.85 1.65
N GLY A 148 2.88 8.11 1.75
CA GLY A 148 3.37 7.52 2.99
C GLY A 148 2.99 6.05 3.11
N LEU A 149 3.28 5.46 4.26
CA LEU A 149 2.94 4.06 4.56
C LEU A 149 1.94 4.00 5.71
N ALA A 150 1.27 2.85 5.84
CA ALA A 150 0.41 2.58 6.98
C ALA A 150 1.18 2.75 8.31
N GLN A 151 0.44 2.90 9.42
CA GLN A 151 0.98 3.06 10.79
C GLN A 151 1.62 4.42 11.07
N GLY A 152 1.07 5.50 10.49
CA GLY A 152 1.53 6.87 10.79
C GLY A 152 2.90 7.20 10.22
N LYS A 153 3.39 6.46 9.22
CA LYS A 153 4.64 6.77 8.53
C LYS A 153 4.38 7.87 7.51
N PRO A 154 4.95 9.08 7.69
CA PRO A 154 4.72 10.20 6.79
C PRO A 154 5.23 9.91 5.38
N ARG A 155 4.68 10.62 4.40
CA ARG A 155 5.22 10.66 3.04
C ARG A 155 6.61 11.28 3.04
N ILE A 156 7.55 10.64 2.33
CA ILE A 156 8.94 11.12 2.28
C ILE A 156 9.02 12.53 1.68
N ASN A 157 8.14 12.87 0.73
CA ASN A 157 8.18 14.20 0.12
C ASN A 157 7.96 15.33 1.14
N SER A 158 7.01 15.18 2.07
CA SER A 158 6.81 16.19 3.11
C SER A 158 7.93 16.24 4.13
N LEU A 159 8.57 15.10 4.43
CA LEU A 159 9.79 15.12 5.25
C LEU A 159 10.92 15.93 4.59
N ASN A 160 11.04 15.87 3.27
CA ASN A 160 12.00 16.67 2.52
C ASN A 160 11.66 18.16 2.54
N GLU A 161 10.39 18.50 2.37
CA GLU A 161 9.92 19.90 2.40
C GLU A 161 10.14 20.54 3.78
N GLU A 162 9.77 19.82 4.85
CA GLU A 162 9.79 20.36 6.21
C GLU A 162 11.21 20.35 6.83
N TYR A 163 12.00 19.32 6.56
CA TYR A 163 13.27 19.10 7.25
C TYR A 163 14.50 19.03 6.33
N GLY A 164 14.32 18.98 5.01
CA GLY A 164 15.42 18.84 4.06
C GLY A 164 16.24 17.56 4.31
N SER A 165 17.56 17.70 4.49
CA SER A 165 18.44 16.58 4.82
C SER A 165 18.51 16.25 6.32
N LYS A 166 17.90 17.07 7.18
CA LYS A 166 18.01 16.93 8.65
C LYS A 166 17.34 15.68 9.21
N TRP A 167 16.33 15.13 8.54
CA TRP A 167 15.66 13.89 8.97
C TRP A 167 16.49 12.62 8.65
N ARG A 168 17.49 12.73 7.78
CA ARG A 168 18.35 11.62 7.32
C ARG A 168 19.83 11.89 7.63
N GLN A 169 20.18 12.11 8.89
CA GLN A 169 21.59 12.35 9.27
C GLN A 169 22.44 11.08 9.25
N ASP A 170 21.82 9.93 9.53
CA ASP A 170 22.52 8.64 9.53
C ASP A 170 23.10 8.31 8.15
N SER A 171 24.35 7.84 8.12
CA SER A 171 25.06 7.51 6.89
C SER A 171 24.37 6.42 6.07
N LYS A 172 23.77 5.42 6.75
CA LYS A 172 23.04 4.34 6.08
C LYS A 172 21.73 4.86 5.49
N GLU A 173 21.01 5.72 6.21
CA GLU A 173 19.79 6.36 5.68
C GLU A 173 20.10 7.25 4.47
N ARG A 174 21.16 8.07 4.50
CA ARG A 174 21.56 8.90 3.36
C ARG A 174 21.85 8.08 2.10
N LYS A 175 22.63 7.00 2.24
CA LYS A 175 22.95 6.10 1.13
C LYS A 175 21.70 5.43 0.58
N TYR A 176 20.81 4.98 1.47
CA TYR A 176 19.58 4.29 1.06
C TYR A 176 18.59 5.23 0.36
N TYR A 177 18.42 6.43 0.91
CA TYR A 177 17.66 7.50 0.29
C TYR A 177 18.20 7.81 -1.12
N SER A 178 19.52 7.97 -1.26
CA SER A 178 20.14 8.32 -2.55
C SER A 178 19.86 7.27 -3.62
N LYS A 179 19.93 5.98 -3.28
CA LYS A 179 19.61 4.88 -4.20
C LYS A 179 18.15 4.91 -4.65
N ARG A 180 17.23 5.18 -3.72
CA ARG A 180 15.79 5.28 -4.00
C ARG A 180 15.43 6.52 -4.81
N LEU A 181 16.11 7.63 -4.55
CA LEU A 181 15.90 8.88 -5.29
C LEU A 181 16.17 8.71 -6.79
N VAL A 182 17.12 7.86 -7.16
CA VAL A 182 17.37 7.52 -8.58
C VAL A 182 16.12 6.95 -9.24
N ILE A 183 15.44 6.00 -8.58
CA ILE A 183 14.21 5.39 -9.10
C ILE A 183 13.09 6.44 -9.15
N ILE A 184 12.94 7.24 -8.09
CA ILE A 184 11.92 8.31 -8.02
C ILE A 184 12.11 9.33 -9.14
N ASN A 185 13.35 9.72 -9.43
CA ASN A 185 13.64 10.65 -10.52
C ASN A 185 13.35 10.01 -11.89
N GLU A 186 13.60 8.72 -12.05
CA GLU A 186 13.24 8.00 -13.27
C GLU A 186 11.73 7.96 -13.51
N ILE A 187 10.94 7.76 -12.45
CA ILE A 187 9.47 7.82 -12.53
C ILE A 187 9.02 9.19 -13.03
N ARG A 188 9.57 10.28 -12.47
CA ARG A 188 9.26 11.65 -12.91
C ARG A 188 9.65 11.88 -14.37
N LYS A 189 10.87 11.46 -14.74
CA LYS A 189 11.38 11.55 -16.11
C LYS A 189 10.43 10.86 -17.11
N ILE A 190 10.02 9.62 -16.82
CA ILE A 190 9.10 8.87 -17.68
C ILE A 190 7.72 9.52 -17.75
N SER A 191 7.20 10.03 -16.63
CA SER A 191 5.93 10.77 -16.59
C SER A 191 5.97 12.00 -17.50
N GLU A 192 7.06 12.77 -17.45
CA GLU A 192 7.27 13.94 -18.30
C GLU A 192 7.46 13.56 -19.77
N GLU A 193 8.35 12.62 -20.09
CA GLU A 193 8.67 12.19 -21.46
C GLU A 193 7.48 11.57 -22.19
N ARG A 194 6.63 10.82 -21.47
CA ARG A 194 5.49 10.10 -22.04
C ARG A 194 4.15 10.79 -21.80
N SER A 195 4.13 11.90 -21.04
CA SER A 195 2.91 12.60 -20.63
C SER A 195 1.87 11.68 -19.99
N ILE A 196 2.33 10.80 -19.10
CA ILE A 196 1.48 9.86 -18.34
C ILE A 196 1.48 10.21 -16.84
N SER A 197 0.52 9.67 -16.09
CA SER A 197 0.46 9.88 -14.64
C SER A 197 1.71 9.34 -13.93
N LEU A 198 2.04 9.86 -12.74
CA LEU A 198 3.18 9.39 -11.96
C LEU A 198 2.99 7.93 -11.49
N GLU A 199 1.74 7.53 -11.24
CA GLU A 199 1.35 6.16 -10.92
C GLU A 199 1.60 5.23 -12.11
N ASP A 200 1.21 5.62 -13.32
CA ASP A 200 1.46 4.84 -14.54
C ASP A 200 2.95 4.78 -14.87
N ALA A 201 3.69 5.88 -14.63
CA ALA A 201 5.14 5.89 -14.77
C ALA A 201 5.83 4.98 -13.74
N ALA A 202 5.34 4.93 -12.50
CA ALA A 202 5.84 4.00 -11.47
C ALA A 202 5.61 2.54 -11.90
N GLN A 203 4.43 2.25 -12.47
CA GLN A 203 4.13 0.94 -13.04
C GLN A 203 5.02 0.61 -14.25
N ALA A 204 5.32 1.59 -15.11
CA ALA A 204 6.24 1.39 -16.23
C ALA A 204 7.66 1.03 -15.77
N VAL A 205 8.18 1.70 -14.73
CA VAL A 205 9.48 1.37 -14.12
C VAL A 205 9.45 0.00 -13.45
N GLU A 206 8.33 -0.38 -12.81
CA GLU A 206 8.16 -1.73 -12.26
C GLU A 206 8.17 -2.80 -13.37
N ASN A 207 7.51 -2.55 -14.51
CA ASN A 207 7.51 -3.45 -15.65
C ASN A 207 8.93 -3.62 -16.22
N GLU A 208 9.73 -2.55 -16.28
CA GLU A 208 11.15 -2.63 -16.63
C GLU A 208 11.91 -3.52 -15.64
N ARG A 209 11.71 -3.34 -14.33
CA ARG A 209 12.32 -4.18 -13.29
C ARG A 209 11.96 -5.66 -13.46
N ILE A 210 10.71 -5.97 -13.76
CA ILE A 210 10.22 -7.33 -14.02
C ILE A 210 10.89 -7.92 -15.27
N SER A 211 11.01 -7.14 -16.35
CA SER A 211 11.70 -7.57 -17.58
C SER A 211 13.18 -7.92 -17.35
N LEU A 212 13.81 -7.28 -16.35
CA LEU A 212 15.17 -7.56 -15.87
C LEU A 212 15.22 -8.72 -14.86
N GLN A 213 14.35 -9.72 -15.03
CA GLN A 213 14.22 -10.90 -14.15
C GLN A 213 13.81 -10.56 -12.71
N GLY A 214 13.04 -9.49 -12.50
CA GLY A 214 12.54 -9.12 -11.18
C GLY A 214 13.65 -8.75 -10.19
N CYS A 215 14.70 -8.05 -10.66
CA CYS A 215 15.84 -7.69 -9.83
C CYS A 215 15.50 -6.77 -8.63
N SER A 216 16.40 -6.70 -7.64
CA SER A 216 16.19 -5.84 -6.46
C SER A 216 16.15 -4.35 -6.82
N LEU A 217 15.48 -3.53 -5.99
CA LEU A 217 15.46 -2.07 -6.17
C LEU A 217 16.87 -1.45 -6.18
N ASP A 218 17.81 -2.00 -5.42
CA ASP A 218 19.22 -1.57 -5.47
C ASP A 218 19.86 -1.84 -6.83
N LYS A 219 19.60 -3.02 -7.41
CA LYS A 219 20.10 -3.38 -8.74
C LYS A 219 19.45 -2.50 -9.82
N LEU A 220 18.14 -2.25 -9.71
CA LEU A 220 17.43 -1.32 -10.61
C LEU A 220 18.04 0.09 -10.57
N SER A 221 18.29 0.64 -9.38
CA SER A 221 18.96 1.95 -9.20
C SER A 221 20.33 2.01 -9.90
N LYS A 222 21.11 0.93 -9.85
CA LYS A 222 22.39 0.83 -10.56
C LYS A 222 22.21 0.80 -12.08
N VAL A 223 21.24 0.04 -12.59
CA VAL A 223 20.93 -0.04 -14.02
C VAL A 223 20.54 1.34 -14.57
N ILE A 224 19.63 2.03 -13.89
CA ILE A 224 19.19 3.39 -14.27
C ILE A 224 20.39 4.36 -14.29
N ASN A 225 21.22 4.36 -13.25
CA ASN A 225 22.40 5.22 -13.20
C ASN A 225 23.41 4.90 -14.31
N SER A 226 23.61 3.64 -14.65
CA SER A 226 24.49 3.25 -15.76
C SER A 226 23.93 3.72 -17.10
N ARG A 227 22.61 3.63 -17.31
CA ARG A 227 21.93 4.14 -18.51
C ARG A 227 22.08 5.66 -18.64
N ASN A 228 21.84 6.40 -17.55
CA ASN A 228 21.92 7.86 -17.55
C ASN A 228 23.35 8.41 -17.75
N LYS A 229 24.39 7.58 -17.65
CA LYS A 229 25.78 7.96 -17.99
C LYS A 229 26.14 7.77 -19.46
N GLN A 230 25.32 7.02 -20.21
CA GLN A 230 25.56 6.70 -21.62
C GLN A 230 24.82 7.65 -22.57
N GLN A 231 23.92 8.48 -22.03
CA GLN A 231 23.21 9.56 -22.73
C GLN A 231 23.97 10.87 -22.52
#